data_AF-A0A933SD74-F1
#
_entry.id   AF-A0A933SD74-F1
#
_cell.length_a   1.000
_cell.length_b   1.000
_cell.length_c   1.000
_cell.angle_alpha   90.00
_cell.angle_beta   90.00
_cell.angle_gamma   90.00
#
_symmetry.space_group_name_H-M   'P 1'
#
loop_
_entity.id
_entity.type
_entity.pdbx_description
1 polymer ?
#
loop_
_entity_poly.entity_id
_entity_poly.type
_entity_poly.pdbx_seq_one_letter_code
_entity_poly.pdbx_strand_id
1 'polypeptide(L)'
;MSHASLSQLSDAALIESAQLAVRRERSCTAEVVAHIAEVGARKLHLRAGYSSLRDWCIAALGLSEDAAYKRIHAARASRRVPQLLTMLLSGDLSLSVIV
;
A
#
# COMPACT_ATOMS: atom_id res chain seq x y z
N MET A 1 17.72 -2.97 -7.77
CA MET A 1 18.49 -1.74 -7.43
C MET A 1 19.51 -2.13 -6.37
N SER A 2 20.79 -2.12 -6.73
CA SER A 2 21.89 -2.60 -5.91
C SER A 2 22.20 -1.66 -4.73
N HIS A 3 22.20 -2.19 -3.52
CA HIS A 3 22.56 -1.48 -2.27
C HIS A 3 23.95 -0.80 -2.31
N ALA A 4 24.82 -1.23 -3.23
CA ALA A 4 26.17 -0.70 -3.44
C ALA A 4 26.22 0.78 -3.91
N SER A 5 25.09 1.43 -4.16
CA SER A 5 25.04 2.80 -4.72
C SER A 5 24.76 3.91 -3.69
N LEU A 6 24.31 3.60 -2.47
CA LEU A 6 23.90 4.63 -1.49
C LEU A 6 25.08 5.26 -0.75
N SER A 7 26.11 4.48 -0.40
CA SER A 7 27.30 4.96 0.32
C SER A 7 28.20 5.88 -0.52
N GLN A 8 27.92 6.02 -1.81
CA GLN A 8 28.65 6.86 -2.75
C GLN A 8 27.94 8.21 -3.00
N LEU A 9 26.73 8.40 -2.48
CA LEU A 9 26.01 9.66 -2.60
C LEU A 9 26.57 10.69 -1.62
N SER A 10 26.55 11.97 -2.01
CA SER A 10 26.73 13.06 -1.06
C SER A 10 25.55 13.12 -0.08
N ASP A 11 25.76 13.74 1.08
CA ASP A 11 24.71 13.88 2.10
C ASP A 11 23.43 14.52 1.55
N ALA A 12 23.55 15.58 0.74
CA ALA A 12 22.41 16.24 0.10
C ALA A 12 21.67 15.30 -0.86
N ALA A 13 22.40 14.57 -1.71
CA ALA A 13 21.81 13.63 -2.66
C ALA A 13 21.14 12.44 -1.95
N LEU A 14 21.72 11.99 -0.83
CA LEU A 14 21.13 10.92 -0.01
C LEU A 14 19.81 11.37 0.62
N ILE A 15 19.74 12.59 1.16
CA ILE A 15 18.51 13.16 1.73
C ILE A 15 17.42 13.29 0.67
N GLU A 16 17.74 13.84 -0.51
CA GLU A 16 16.78 13.96 -1.62
C GLU A 16 16.29 12.58 -2.10
N SER A 17 17.21 11.62 -2.23
CA SER A 17 16.88 10.24 -2.62
C SER A 17 15.95 9.58 -1.61
N ALA A 18 16.16 9.79 -0.31
CA ALA A 18 15.30 9.28 0.75
C ALA A 18 13.88 9.87 0.65
N GLN A 19 13.76 11.18 0.43
CA GLN A 19 12.45 11.82 0.23
C GLN A 19 11.72 11.27 -1.01
N LEU A 20 12.44 11.01 -2.10
CA LEU A 20 11.89 10.38 -3.29
C LEU A 20 11.48 8.92 -3.04
N ALA A 21 12.25 8.18 -2.25
CA ALA A 21 11.91 6.82 -1.84
C ALA A 21 10.59 6.79 -1.06
N VAL A 22 10.38 7.71 -0.11
CA VAL A 22 9.10 7.83 0.63
C VAL A 22 7.92 8.14 -0.31
N ARG A 23 8.09 9.03 -1.30
CA ARG A 23 7.04 9.30 -2.29
C ARG A 23 6.69 8.06 -3.12
N ARG A 24 7.68 7.27 -3.51
CA ARG A 24 7.47 5.99 -4.19
C ARG A 24 6.77 4.97 -3.30
N GLU A 25 7.14 4.88 -2.04
CA GLU A 25 6.47 4.00 -1.06
C GLU A 25 4.99 4.34 -0.90
N ARG A 26 4.65 5.63 -0.81
CA ARG A 26 3.25 6.10 -0.80
C ARG A 26 2.51 5.71 -2.07
N SER A 27 3.16 5.87 -3.22
CA SER A 27 2.62 5.49 -4.52
C SER A 27 2.28 4.00 -4.58
N CYS A 28 3.24 3.14 -4.22
CA CYS A 28 3.04 1.70 -4.14
C CYS A 28 1.94 1.33 -3.13
N THR A 29 1.85 2.04 -2.01
CA THR A 29 0.84 1.76 -0.99
C THR A 29 -0.57 2.02 -1.51
N ALA A 30 -0.81 3.16 -2.16
CA ALA A 30 -2.12 3.46 -2.72
C ALA A 30 -2.48 2.49 -3.85
N GLU A 31 -1.52 2.07 -4.67
CA GLU A 31 -1.71 1.06 -5.70
C GLU A 31 -2.13 -0.29 -5.08
N VAL A 32 -1.46 -0.74 -4.02
CA VAL A 32 -1.85 -1.96 -3.29
C VAL A 32 -3.27 -1.85 -2.73
N VAL A 33 -3.64 -0.71 -2.14
CA VAL A 33 -5.00 -0.47 -1.63
C VAL A 33 -6.04 -0.54 -2.75
N ALA A 34 -5.76 0.06 -3.92
CA ALA A 34 -6.66 0.00 -5.07
C ALA A 34 -6.86 -1.44 -5.58
N HIS A 35 -5.79 -2.23 -5.64
CA HIS A 35 -5.88 -3.64 -6.03
C HIS A 35 -6.68 -4.47 -5.02
N ILE A 36 -6.41 -4.31 -3.72
CA ILE A 36 -7.18 -4.98 -2.66
C ILE A 36 -8.67 -4.61 -2.76
N ALA A 37 -8.99 -3.35 -3.05
CA ALA A 37 -10.37 -2.89 -3.22
C ALA A 37 -11.08 -3.62 -4.37
N GLU A 38 -10.40 -3.76 -5.51
CA GLU A 38 -10.99 -4.41 -6.69
C GLU A 38 -11.07 -5.94 -6.53
N VAL A 39 -10.04 -6.58 -5.98
CA VAL A 39 -10.04 -8.01 -5.62
C VAL A 39 -11.16 -8.33 -4.64
N GLY A 40 -11.37 -7.46 -3.64
CA GLY A 40 -12.47 -7.56 -2.68
C GLY A 40 -13.83 -7.41 -3.35
N ALA A 41 -14.02 -6.38 -4.16
CA ALA A 41 -15.28 -6.08 -4.85
C ALA A 41 -15.71 -7.21 -5.80
N ARG A 42 -14.76 -7.76 -6.56
CA ARG A 42 -14.99 -8.89 -7.49
C ARG A 42 -14.97 -10.25 -6.81
N LYS A 43 -14.73 -10.31 -5.49
CA LYS A 43 -14.57 -11.54 -4.71
C LYS A 43 -13.52 -12.51 -5.30
N LEU A 44 -12.47 -11.99 -5.91
CA LEU A 44 -11.45 -12.82 -6.58
C LEU A 44 -10.65 -13.67 -5.58
N HIS A 45 -10.51 -13.20 -4.34
CA HIS A 45 -9.91 -13.99 -3.25
C HIS A 45 -10.63 -15.33 -3.02
N LEU A 46 -11.97 -15.37 -3.15
CA LEU A 46 -12.74 -16.63 -3.04
C LEU A 46 -12.44 -17.56 -4.21
N ARG A 47 -12.36 -17.02 -5.44
CA ARG A 47 -12.01 -17.81 -6.64
C ARG A 47 -10.58 -18.34 -6.58
N ALA A 48 -9.70 -17.66 -5.85
CA ALA A 48 -8.33 -18.10 -5.60
C ALA A 48 -8.22 -19.08 -4.41
N GLY A 49 -9.33 -19.47 -3.77
CA GLY A 49 -9.36 -20.50 -2.72
C GLY A 49 -9.19 -19.99 -1.29
N TYR A 50 -9.20 -18.67 -1.06
CA TYR A 50 -9.03 -18.10 0.27
C TYR A 50 -10.38 -17.91 0.97
N SER A 51 -10.39 -18.12 2.28
CA SER A 51 -11.62 -18.06 3.10
C SER A 51 -12.15 -16.64 3.30
N SER A 52 -11.26 -15.64 3.16
CA SER A 52 -11.60 -14.22 3.30
C SER A 52 -10.57 -13.33 2.60
N LEU A 53 -10.91 -12.05 2.42
CA LEU A 53 -9.95 -11.06 1.90
C LEU A 53 -8.76 -10.86 2.85
N ARG A 54 -8.95 -11.02 4.17
CA ARG A 54 -7.86 -10.97 5.17
C ARG A 54 -6.91 -12.13 4.97
N ASP A 55 -7.44 -13.35 4.86
CA ASP A 55 -6.69 -14.58 4.62
C ASP A 55 -5.87 -14.47 3.34
N TRP A 56 -6.46 -13.98 2.25
CA TRP A 56 -5.75 -13.69 1.01
C TRP A 56 -4.62 -12.66 1.18
N CYS A 57 -4.87 -11.53 1.87
CA CYS A 57 -3.84 -10.52 2.12
C CYS A 57 -2.65 -11.07 2.94
N ILE A 58 -2.91 -11.93 3.92
CA ILE A 58 -1.85 -12.50 4.77
C ILE A 58 -1.10 -13.60 4.02
N ALA A 59 -1.81 -14.61 3.54
CA ALA A 59 -1.22 -15.81 2.98
C ALA A 59 -0.70 -15.64 1.55
N ALA A 60 -1.36 -14.82 0.71
CA ALA A 60 -0.95 -14.61 -0.68
C ALA A 60 0.02 -13.43 -0.84
N LEU A 61 -0.22 -12.31 -0.12
CA LEU A 61 0.59 -11.09 -0.25
C LEU A 61 1.68 -10.96 0.83
N GLY A 62 1.73 -11.88 1.80
CA GLY A 62 2.74 -11.87 2.87
C GLY A 62 2.60 -10.69 3.84
N LEU A 63 1.42 -10.08 3.92
CA LEU A 63 1.18 -8.96 4.84
C LEU A 63 1.03 -9.47 6.27
N SER A 64 1.58 -8.72 7.24
CA SER A 64 1.22 -8.93 8.64
C SER A 64 -0.27 -8.67 8.87
N GLU A 65 -0.82 -9.17 9.98
CA GLU A 65 -2.24 -8.96 10.29
C GLU A 65 -2.63 -7.47 10.36
N ASP A 66 -1.81 -6.65 11.02
CA ASP A 66 -2.01 -5.20 11.11
C ASP A 66 -1.92 -4.52 9.72
N ALA A 67 -0.94 -4.93 8.91
CA ALA A 67 -0.77 -4.40 7.55
C ALA A 67 -1.96 -4.75 6.65
N ALA A 68 -2.49 -5.96 6.77
CA ALA A 68 -3.68 -6.42 6.07
C ALA A 68 -4.93 -5.67 6.54
N TYR A 69 -5.12 -5.51 7.86
CA TYR A 69 -6.24 -4.77 8.46
C TYR A 69 -6.32 -3.34 7.91
N LYS A 70 -5.23 -2.57 8.02
CA LYS A 70 -5.16 -1.18 7.56
C LYS A 70 -5.47 -1.03 6.08
N ARG A 71 -4.89 -1.90 5.24
CA ARG A 71 -5.10 -1.85 3.79
C ARG A 71 -6.50 -2.28 3.37
N ILE A 72 -7.10 -3.28 4.03
CA ILE A 72 -8.49 -3.68 3.79
C ILE A 72 -9.45 -2.57 4.21
N HIS A 73 -9.20 -1.90 5.34
CA HIS A 73 -10.04 -0.79 5.78
C HIS A 73 -9.96 0.38 4.79
N ALA A 74 -8.75 0.77 4.40
CA ALA A 74 -8.53 1.79 3.37
C ALA A 74 -9.16 1.42 2.02
N ALA A 75 -9.07 0.15 1.61
CA ALA A 75 -9.67 -0.35 0.37
C ALA A 75 -11.20 -0.26 0.39
N ARG A 76 -11.83 -0.57 1.53
CA ARG A 76 -13.28 -0.44 1.70
C ARG A 76 -13.70 1.04 1.73
N ALA A 77 -12.92 1.89 2.39
CA ALA A 77 -13.17 3.33 2.44
C ALA A 77 -13.03 3.97 1.05
N SER A 78 -12.00 3.62 0.29
CA SER A 78 -11.76 4.17 -1.05
C SER A 78 -12.84 3.79 -2.07
N ARG A 79 -13.51 2.64 -1.90
CA ARG A 79 -14.70 2.29 -2.69
C ARG A 79 -15.88 3.24 -2.48
N ARG A 80 -15.96 3.88 -1.32
CA ARG A 80 -16.99 4.89 -1.00
C ARG A 80 -16.53 6.30 -1.34
N VAL A 81 -15.24 6.58 -1.12
CA VAL A 81 -14.61 7.88 -1.35
C VAL A 81 -13.34 7.68 -2.19
N PRO A 82 -13.44 7.62 -3.53
CA PRO A 82 -12.31 7.34 -4.41
C PRO A 82 -11.12 8.29 -4.24
N GLN A 83 -11.37 9.52 -3.82
CA GLN A 83 -10.35 10.56 -3.55
C GLN A 83 -9.34 10.14 -2.48
N LEU A 84 -9.69 9.20 -1.59
CA LEU A 84 -8.77 8.67 -0.60
C LEU A 84 -7.53 8.03 -1.23
N LEU A 85 -7.64 7.44 -2.43
CA LEU A 85 -6.48 6.92 -3.15
C LEU A 85 -5.55 8.05 -3.58
N THR A 86 -6.10 9.15 -4.10
CA THR A 86 -5.32 10.34 -4.47
C THR A 86 -4.63 10.96 -3.27
N MET A 87 -5.31 11.03 -2.11
CA MET A 87 -4.74 11.55 -0.87
C MET A 87 -3.65 10.64 -0.29
N LEU A 88 -3.80 9.32 -0.45
CA LEU A 88 -2.74 8.36 -0.10
C LEU A 88 -1.53 8.49 -1.04
N LEU A 89 -1.76 8.72 -2.34
CA LEU A 89 -0.71 8.94 -3.35
C LEU A 89 0.10 10.21 -3.06
N SER A 90 -0.58 11.33 -2.78
CA SER A 90 0.08 12.60 -2.44
C SER A 90 0.76 12.56 -1.07
N GLY A 91 0.28 11.71 -0.17
CA GLY A 91 0.72 11.64 1.22
C GLY A 91 0.02 12.63 2.14
N ASP A 92 -1.05 13.30 1.65
CA ASP A 92 -1.93 14.13 2.47
C ASP A 92 -2.69 13.30 3.52
N LEU A 93 -2.76 11.98 3.29
CA LEU A 93 -3.36 11.00 4.18
C LEU A 93 -2.44 9.79 4.34
N SER A 94 -2.39 9.24 5.55
CA SER A 94 -1.72 7.96 5.81
C SER A 94 -2.75 6.88 6.12
N LEU A 95 -2.38 5.60 5.94
CA LEU A 95 -3.25 4.47 6.27
C LEU A 95 -3.76 4.53 7.72
N SER A 96 -2.91 4.93 8.65
CA SER A 96 -3.24 5.01 10.09
C SER A 96 -4.31 6.05 10.42
N VAL A 97 -4.59 7.01 9.54
CA VAL A 97 -5.66 8.00 9.72
C VAL A 97 -7.00 7.45 9.20
N ILE A 98 -6.98 6.42 8.36
CA ILE A 98 -8.20 5.81 7.77
C ILE A 98 -8.80 4.73 8.70
N VAL A 99 -8.00 4.18 9.62
CA VAL A 99 -8.42 3.13 10.58
C VAL A 99 -8.74 3.69 11.95
#